data_AF-A0A0Q0W5V1-F1
#
_entry.id   AF-A0A0Q0W5V1-F1
#
_cell.length_a   1.000
_cell.length_b   1.000
_cell.length_c   1.000
_cell.angle_alpha   90.00
_cell.angle_beta   90.00
_cell.angle_gamma   90.00
#
_symmetry.space_group_name_H-M   'P 1'
#
loop_
_entity.id
_entity.type
_entity.pdbx_description
1 polymer ?
#
loop_
_entity_poly.entity_id
_entity_poly.type
_entity_poly.pdbx_seq_one_letter_code
_entity_poly.pdbx_strand_id
1 'polypeptide(L)'
;MKILNFSILVLTLLALSSCCVFVKDRQSSQLSPSETMVCFMDAIQQEDYHAVGAYLSDKTLEGFICMLSSFGNLKQGLESDPAFIGFLNESGLELDEVVEMPESDIIGLIFISTAHEDPDIFNYEILGEEIHGDTAIVYFKSDSEVEIPMIKQDGQWKISFELWD
;
A
#
# COMPACT_ATOMS: atom_id res chain seq x y z
N MET A 1 -3.43 32.22 -50.27
CA MET A 1 -4.33 32.50 -49.13
C MET A 1 -4.83 31.21 -48.46
N LYS A 2 -3.92 30.27 -48.11
CA LYS A 2 -4.23 29.01 -47.39
C LYS A 2 -3.34 28.79 -46.14
N ILE A 3 -2.22 29.50 -46.05
CA ILE A 3 -1.23 29.35 -44.96
C ILE A 3 -1.70 30.08 -43.69
N LEU A 4 -2.44 31.19 -43.83
CA LEU A 4 -2.92 31.99 -42.69
C LEU A 4 -3.91 31.23 -41.78
N ASN A 5 -4.71 30.32 -42.35
CA ASN A 5 -5.69 29.53 -41.59
C ASN A 5 -5.05 28.40 -40.78
N PHE A 6 -3.86 27.91 -41.17
CA PHE A 6 -3.17 26.84 -40.44
C PHE A 6 -2.48 27.39 -39.19
N SER A 7 -1.86 28.57 -39.29
CA SER A 7 -1.19 29.20 -38.15
C SER A 7 -2.15 29.63 -37.04
N ILE A 8 -3.38 30.07 -37.37
CA ILE A 8 -4.39 30.45 -36.38
C ILE A 8 -4.92 29.21 -35.63
N LEU A 9 -5.07 28.07 -36.32
CA LEU A 9 -5.54 26.82 -35.72
C LEU A 9 -4.52 26.21 -34.74
N VAL A 10 -3.22 26.33 -35.04
CA VAL A 10 -2.13 25.85 -34.15
C VAL A 10 -2.00 26.74 -32.91
N LEU A 11 -2.21 28.06 -33.05
CA LEU A 11 -2.18 29.00 -31.91
C LEU A 11 -3.38 28.85 -30.96
N THR A 12 -4.57 28.50 -31.46
CA THR A 12 -5.73 28.21 -30.59
C THR A 12 -5.60 26.87 -29.86
N LEU A 13 -4.98 25.86 -30.47
CA LEU A 13 -4.69 24.57 -29.82
C LEU A 13 -3.65 24.69 -28.69
N LEU A 14 -2.62 25.53 -28.85
CA LEU A 14 -1.61 25.78 -27.80
C LEU A 14 -2.13 26.63 -26.63
N ALA A 15 -3.13 27.49 -26.86
CA ALA A 15 -3.75 28.25 -25.78
C ALA A 15 -4.72 27.39 -24.93
N LEU A 16 -5.33 26.36 -25.51
CA LEU A 16 -6.20 25.42 -24.80
C LEU A 16 -5.42 24.41 -23.93
N SER A 17 -4.13 24.16 -24.20
CA SER A 17 -3.29 23.31 -23.34
C SER A 17 -2.76 24.02 -22.09
N SER A 18 -2.89 25.36 -22.01
CA SER A 18 -2.29 26.16 -20.92
C SER A 18 -3.29 26.63 -19.85
N CYS A 19 -4.56 26.21 -19.93
CA CYS A 19 -5.60 26.55 -18.95
C CYS A 19 -5.95 25.43 -17.96
N CYS A 20 -5.23 24.30 -17.97
CA CYS A 20 -5.46 23.20 -17.01
C CYS A 20 -4.40 23.09 -15.90
N VAL A 21 -3.45 24.02 -15.80
CA VAL A 21 -2.60 24.16 -14.61
C VAL A 21 -3.25 25.14 -13.63
N PHE A 22 -4.55 24.94 -13.37
CA PHE A 22 -5.03 25.24 -12.03
C PHE A 22 -4.49 24.09 -11.19
N VAL A 23 -3.36 24.37 -10.55
CA VAL A 23 -2.98 23.76 -9.27
C VAL A 23 -4.14 24.03 -8.34
N LYS A 24 -5.18 23.21 -8.48
CA LYS A 24 -6.08 22.90 -7.40
C LYS A 24 -5.12 22.27 -6.41
N ASP A 25 -4.75 23.05 -5.39
CA ASP A 25 -4.48 22.50 -4.07
C ASP A 25 -5.59 21.48 -3.84
N ARG A 26 -5.33 20.23 -4.22
CA ARG A 26 -6.01 19.11 -3.63
C ARG A 26 -5.54 19.25 -2.19
N GLN A 27 -6.37 19.89 -1.38
CA GLN A 27 -6.78 19.29 -0.14
C GLN A 27 -6.98 17.80 -0.51
N SER A 28 -5.90 17.02 -0.46
CA SER A 28 -5.99 15.57 -0.41
C SER A 28 -6.93 15.40 0.76
N SER A 29 -8.16 14.97 0.49
CA SER A 29 -9.06 14.58 1.57
C SER A 29 -8.24 13.60 2.39
N GLN A 30 -7.75 14.07 3.52
CA GLN A 30 -6.91 13.29 4.39
C GLN A 30 -7.84 12.19 4.87
N LEU A 31 -7.64 10.98 4.33
CA LEU A 31 -8.48 9.85 4.65
C LEU A 31 -8.53 9.70 6.17
N SER A 32 -9.65 9.26 6.72
CA SER A 32 -9.67 8.80 8.11
C SER A 32 -8.81 7.52 8.25
N PRO A 33 -8.44 7.13 9.48
CA PRO A 33 -7.83 5.83 9.73
C PRO A 33 -8.63 4.66 9.12
N SER A 34 -9.95 4.64 9.32
CA SER A 34 -10.85 3.62 8.76
C SER A 34 -10.90 3.62 7.24
N GLU A 35 -10.99 4.80 6.59
CA GLU A 35 -10.93 4.90 5.12
C GLU A 35 -9.59 4.41 4.58
N THR A 36 -8.50 4.69 5.29
CA THR A 36 -7.15 4.20 4.96
C THR A 36 -7.08 2.67 5.07
N MET A 37 -7.67 2.10 6.12
CA MET A 37 -7.73 0.65 6.30
C MET A 37 -8.53 -0.04 5.19
N VAL A 38 -9.64 0.56 4.75
CA VAL A 38 -10.40 0.05 3.58
C VAL A 38 -9.52 0.07 2.32
N CYS A 39 -8.81 1.17 2.05
CA CYS A 39 -7.93 1.22 0.89
C CYS A 39 -6.76 0.22 0.97
N PHE A 40 -6.25 -0.07 2.17
CA PHE A 40 -5.26 -1.13 2.37
C PHE A 40 -5.82 -2.51 2.02
N MET A 41 -7.03 -2.84 2.49
CA MET A 41 -7.68 -4.11 2.16
C MET A 41 -8.00 -4.22 0.67
N ASP A 42 -8.45 -3.12 0.04
CA ASP A 42 -8.69 -3.07 -1.40
C ASP A 42 -7.40 -3.30 -2.20
N ALA A 43 -6.26 -2.78 -1.74
CA ALA A 43 -4.96 -3.01 -2.36
C ALA A 43 -4.52 -4.47 -2.25
N ILE A 44 -4.74 -5.11 -1.10
CA ILE A 44 -4.50 -6.56 -0.92
C ILE A 44 -5.36 -7.36 -1.90
N GLN A 45 -6.66 -7.06 -1.98
CA GLN A 45 -7.60 -7.76 -2.87
C GLN A 45 -7.27 -7.59 -4.35
N GLN A 46 -6.66 -6.46 -4.72
CA GLN A 46 -6.21 -6.17 -6.09
C GLN A 46 -4.80 -6.69 -6.38
N GLU A 47 -4.16 -7.36 -5.43
CA GLU A 47 -2.77 -7.85 -5.51
C GLU A 47 -1.76 -6.72 -5.83
N ASP A 48 -2.08 -5.48 -5.43
CA ASP A 48 -1.21 -4.30 -5.63
C ASP A 48 -0.23 -4.16 -4.46
N TYR A 49 0.83 -4.97 -4.49
CA TYR A 49 1.84 -5.00 -3.42
C TYR A 49 2.54 -3.64 -3.21
N HIS A 50 2.64 -2.81 -4.25
CA HIS A 50 3.18 -1.45 -4.13
C HIS A 50 2.27 -0.58 -3.26
N ALA A 51 0.96 -0.61 -3.52
CA ALA A 51 -0.02 0.13 -2.73
C ALA A 51 -0.12 -0.42 -1.29
N VAL A 52 -0.09 -1.73 -1.10
CA VAL A 52 -0.07 -2.37 0.23
C VAL A 52 1.13 -1.87 1.04
N GLY A 53 2.33 -1.94 0.48
CA GLY A 53 3.56 -1.44 1.13
C GLY A 53 3.48 0.05 1.48
N ALA A 54 2.83 0.85 0.62
CA ALA A 54 2.64 2.28 0.85
C ALA A 54 1.66 2.61 1.99
N TYR A 55 0.84 1.67 2.48
CA TYR A 55 -0.04 1.89 3.64
C TYR A 55 0.61 1.49 4.98
N LEU A 56 1.78 0.87 4.95
CA LEU A 56 2.52 0.47 6.16
C LEU A 56 3.41 1.62 6.64
N SER A 57 3.58 1.75 7.95
CA SER A 57 4.52 2.73 8.53
C SER A 57 5.96 2.28 8.36
N ASP A 58 6.90 3.23 8.36
CA ASP A 58 8.34 2.91 8.23
C ASP A 58 8.79 1.92 9.33
N LYS A 59 8.34 2.15 10.57
CA LYS A 59 8.63 1.26 11.71
C LYS A 59 8.07 -0.16 11.51
N THR A 60 6.89 -0.30 10.90
CA THR A 60 6.35 -1.62 10.56
C THR A 60 7.24 -2.32 9.55
N LEU A 61 7.60 -1.63 8.47
CA LEU A 61 8.47 -2.18 7.42
C LEU A 61 9.82 -2.61 8.00
N GLU A 62 10.48 -1.75 8.77
CA GLU A 62 11.75 -2.05 9.45
C GLU A 62 11.63 -3.27 10.37
N GLY A 63 10.53 -3.39 11.13
CA GLY A 63 10.27 -4.51 12.02
C GLY A 63 10.15 -5.85 11.28
N PHE A 64 9.41 -5.88 10.17
CA PHE A 64 9.31 -7.08 9.34
C PHE A 64 10.65 -7.46 8.70
N ILE A 65 11.39 -6.49 8.17
CA ILE A 65 12.70 -6.76 7.56
C ILE A 65 13.70 -7.29 8.60
N CYS A 66 13.69 -6.75 9.82
CA CYS A 66 14.48 -7.26 10.94
C CYS A 66 14.10 -8.72 11.30
N MET A 67 12.79 -9.00 11.34
CA MET A 67 12.29 -10.35 11.62
C MET A 67 12.74 -11.35 10.56
N LEU A 68 12.57 -11.03 9.27
CA LEU A 68 12.96 -11.91 8.16
C LEU A 68 14.48 -12.10 8.09
N SER A 69 15.25 -11.04 8.37
CA SER A 69 16.71 -11.11 8.38
C SER A 69 17.27 -11.92 9.56
N SER A 70 16.49 -12.14 10.62
CA SER A 70 16.88 -12.99 11.75
C SER A 70 17.05 -14.47 11.37
N PHE A 71 16.54 -14.89 10.22
CA PHE A 71 16.77 -16.20 9.62
C PHE A 71 18.07 -16.30 8.80
N GLY A 72 18.91 -15.26 8.85
CA GLY A 72 20.24 -15.21 8.22
C GLY A 72 20.36 -14.04 7.26
N ASN A 73 19.53 -14.00 6.24
CA ASN A 73 19.28 -12.84 5.40
C ASN A 73 17.84 -12.90 4.85
N LEU A 74 17.36 -11.79 4.29
CA LEU A 74 16.01 -11.67 3.75
C LEU A 74 15.66 -12.81 2.77
N LYS A 75 16.56 -13.12 1.82
CA LYS A 75 16.35 -14.21 0.85
C LYS A 75 16.14 -15.56 1.54
N GLN A 76 16.97 -15.91 2.51
CA GLN A 76 16.84 -17.16 3.26
C GLN A 76 15.56 -17.20 4.09
N GLY A 77 15.14 -16.08 4.67
CA GLY A 77 13.87 -15.97 5.37
C GLY A 77 12.69 -16.29 4.44
N LEU A 78 12.64 -15.64 3.27
CA LEU A 78 11.58 -15.87 2.27
C LEU A 78 11.63 -17.28 1.66
N GLU A 79 12.82 -17.81 1.37
CA GLU A 79 13.01 -19.16 0.81
C GLU A 79 12.57 -20.27 1.79
N SER A 80 12.59 -19.97 3.10
CA SER A 80 12.17 -20.92 4.13
C SER A 80 10.65 -21.10 4.24
N ASP A 81 9.87 -20.22 3.60
CA ASP A 81 8.42 -20.27 3.58
C ASP A 81 7.90 -20.92 2.27
N PRO A 82 7.50 -22.20 2.29
CA PRO A 82 7.06 -22.88 1.08
C PRO A 82 5.74 -22.32 0.53
N ALA A 83 4.91 -21.69 1.36
CA ALA A 83 3.65 -21.13 0.90
C ALA A 83 3.89 -19.82 0.14
N PHE A 84 4.79 -18.97 0.65
CA PHE A 84 5.27 -17.79 -0.08
C PHE A 84 5.90 -18.16 -1.43
N ILE A 85 6.75 -19.21 -1.48
CA ILE A 85 7.32 -19.69 -2.74
C ILE A 85 6.23 -20.22 -3.69
N GLY A 86 5.22 -20.91 -3.17
CA GLY A 86 4.05 -21.32 -3.95
C GLY A 86 3.35 -20.12 -4.60
N PHE A 87 3.07 -19.09 -3.80
CA PHE A 87 2.45 -17.84 -4.25
C PHE A 87 3.28 -17.11 -5.33
N LEU A 88 4.60 -17.01 -5.17
CA LEU A 88 5.46 -16.39 -6.19
C LEU A 88 5.36 -17.10 -7.54
N ASN A 89 5.40 -18.44 -7.53
CA ASN A 89 5.27 -19.23 -8.77
C ASN A 89 3.92 -19.01 -9.46
N GLU A 90 2.83 -18.92 -8.69
CA GLU A 90 1.49 -18.65 -9.22
C GLU A 90 1.37 -17.22 -9.79
N SER A 91 2.06 -16.27 -9.16
CA SER A 91 2.13 -14.86 -9.58
C SER A 91 3.10 -14.63 -10.74
N GLY A 92 3.88 -15.64 -11.15
CA GLY A 92 4.89 -15.54 -12.20
C GLY A 92 6.11 -14.71 -11.81
N LEU A 93 6.42 -14.67 -10.51
CA LEU A 93 7.59 -13.98 -9.95
C LEU A 93 8.66 -14.98 -9.53
N GLU A 94 9.92 -14.63 -9.76
CA GLU A 94 11.05 -15.42 -9.26
C GLU A 94 11.59 -14.80 -7.95
N LEU A 95 12.01 -15.62 -6.99
CA LEU A 95 12.52 -15.13 -5.70
C LEU A 95 13.70 -14.16 -5.85
N ASP A 96 14.57 -14.40 -6.83
CA ASP A 96 15.72 -13.53 -7.12
C ASP A 96 15.29 -12.13 -7.58
N GLU A 97 14.15 -12.01 -8.26
CA GLU A 97 13.59 -10.70 -8.65
C GLU A 97 12.96 -9.99 -7.46
N VAL A 98 12.27 -10.74 -6.60
CA VAL A 98 11.62 -10.20 -5.39
C VAL A 98 12.63 -9.60 -4.43
N VAL A 99 13.77 -10.26 -4.19
CA VAL A 99 14.78 -9.74 -3.23
C VAL A 99 15.50 -8.48 -3.71
N GLU A 100 15.36 -8.12 -4.99
CA GLU A 100 15.87 -6.86 -5.56
C GLU A 100 14.84 -5.72 -5.51
N MET A 101 13.60 -6.00 -5.11
CA MET A 101 12.55 -5.00 -4.96
C MET A 101 12.77 -4.10 -3.74
N PRO A 102 12.13 -2.90 -3.70
CA PRO A 102 12.02 -2.12 -2.48
C PRO A 102 11.46 -2.94 -1.32
N GLU A 103 11.98 -2.73 -0.11
CA GLU A 103 11.52 -3.46 1.09
C GLU A 103 10.01 -3.35 1.30
N SER A 104 9.41 -2.18 1.03
CA SER A 104 7.96 -1.98 1.09
C SER A 104 7.18 -2.92 0.18
N ASP A 105 7.71 -3.19 -1.02
CA ASP A 105 7.08 -4.03 -2.02
C ASP A 105 7.18 -5.51 -1.62
N ILE A 106 8.33 -5.91 -1.07
CA ILE A 106 8.54 -7.25 -0.53
C ILE A 106 7.54 -7.52 0.61
N ILE A 107 7.42 -6.59 1.56
CA ILE A 107 6.45 -6.74 2.65
C ILE A 107 5.01 -6.72 2.12
N GLY A 108 4.70 -5.88 1.13
CA GLY A 108 3.40 -5.88 0.46
C GLY A 108 3.05 -7.25 -0.16
N LEU A 109 4.00 -7.90 -0.83
CA LEU A 109 3.85 -9.25 -1.38
C LEU A 109 3.59 -10.29 -0.28
N ILE A 110 4.26 -10.18 0.88
CA ILE A 110 4.02 -11.07 2.02
C ILE A 110 2.58 -10.95 2.51
N PHE A 111 2.06 -9.73 2.68
CA PHE A 111 0.67 -9.51 3.11
C PHE A 111 -0.33 -10.10 2.11
N ILE A 112 -0.09 -9.94 0.80
CA ILE A 112 -0.94 -10.54 -0.24
C ILE A 112 -0.87 -12.06 -0.22
N SER A 113 0.33 -12.63 -0.09
CA SER A 113 0.54 -14.08 0.06
C SER A 113 -0.23 -14.63 1.26
N THR A 114 -0.17 -13.96 2.40
CA THR A 114 -0.93 -14.36 3.60
C THR A 114 -2.44 -14.28 3.37
N ALA A 115 -2.94 -13.24 2.71
CA ALA A 115 -4.36 -13.11 2.38
C ALA A 115 -4.84 -14.17 1.36
N HIS A 116 -3.93 -14.71 0.54
CA HIS A 116 -4.24 -15.81 -0.37
C HIS A 116 -4.48 -17.13 0.40
N GLU A 117 -3.77 -17.34 1.51
CA GLU A 117 -3.96 -18.51 2.37
C GLU A 117 -5.25 -18.44 3.20
N ASP A 118 -5.71 -17.23 3.51
CA ASP A 118 -6.95 -16.98 4.26
C ASP A 118 -7.89 -16.00 3.52
N PRO A 119 -8.67 -16.50 2.54
CA PRO A 119 -9.58 -15.65 1.77
C PRO A 119 -10.74 -15.10 2.62
N ASP A 120 -10.99 -15.64 3.81
CA ASP A 120 -12.04 -15.13 4.69
C ASP A 120 -11.68 -13.76 5.28
N ILE A 121 -10.41 -13.34 5.19
CA ILE A 121 -9.97 -11.98 5.55
C ILE A 121 -10.70 -10.87 4.78
N PHE A 122 -11.22 -11.18 3.58
CA PHE A 122 -12.01 -10.24 2.78
C PHE A 122 -13.48 -10.12 3.23
N ASN A 123 -13.95 -11.01 4.11
CA ASN A 123 -15.26 -10.91 4.75
C ASN A 123 -15.15 -10.06 6.04
N TYR A 124 -14.67 -8.82 5.89
CA TYR A 124 -14.40 -7.94 7.03
C TYR A 124 -15.44 -6.84 7.24
N GLU A 125 -15.46 -6.28 8.46
CA GLU A 125 -16.21 -5.10 8.85
C GLU A 125 -15.32 -4.14 9.64
N ILE A 126 -15.41 -2.85 9.33
CA ILE A 126 -14.85 -1.79 10.18
C ILE A 126 -15.90 -1.41 11.22
N LEU A 127 -15.63 -1.71 12.48
CA LEU A 127 -16.56 -1.44 13.58
C LEU A 127 -16.51 0.01 14.06
N GLY A 128 -15.36 0.67 13.88
CA GLY A 128 -15.15 2.05 14.25
C GLY A 128 -13.66 2.42 14.30
N GLU A 129 -13.39 3.63 14.79
CA GLU A 129 -12.04 4.13 15.01
C GLU A 129 -11.97 5.03 16.26
N GLU A 130 -10.83 5.02 16.93
CA GLU A 130 -10.48 5.96 17.99
C GLU A 130 -9.24 6.75 17.57
N ILE A 131 -9.31 8.09 17.61
CA ILE A 131 -8.23 8.97 17.14
C ILE A 131 -7.68 9.79 18.31
N HIS A 132 -6.36 9.74 18.51
CA HIS A 132 -5.62 10.47 19.52
C HIS A 132 -4.49 11.30 18.89
N GLY A 133 -4.86 12.42 18.28
CA GLY A 133 -3.91 13.31 17.63
C GLY A 133 -3.33 12.67 16.36
N ASP A 134 -2.11 12.15 16.46
CA ASP A 134 -1.36 11.53 15.37
C ASP A 134 -1.26 10.01 15.50
N THR A 135 -1.99 9.41 16.44
CA THR A 135 -2.20 7.96 16.52
C THR A 135 -3.70 7.65 16.45
N ALA A 136 -4.03 6.44 16.02
CA ALA A 136 -5.39 5.93 16.01
C ALA A 136 -5.42 4.41 16.20
N ILE A 137 -6.59 3.90 16.58
CA ILE A 137 -6.91 2.47 16.56
C ILE A 137 -8.12 2.31 15.64
N VAL A 138 -8.03 1.39 14.68
CA VAL A 138 -9.18 0.95 13.87
C VAL A 138 -9.65 -0.40 14.42
N TYR A 139 -10.92 -0.49 14.77
CA TYR A 139 -11.53 -1.75 15.20
C TYR A 139 -11.98 -2.50 13.95
N PHE A 140 -11.28 -3.59 13.64
CA PHE A 140 -11.47 -4.41 12.45
C PHE A 140 -12.01 -5.77 12.86
N LYS A 141 -12.97 -6.31 12.11
CA LYS A 141 -13.53 -7.64 12.36
C LYS A 141 -13.49 -8.46 11.10
N SER A 142 -12.84 -9.62 11.15
CA SER A 142 -12.98 -10.69 10.15
C SER A 142 -13.55 -11.94 10.83
N ASP A 143 -12.70 -12.91 11.16
CA ASP A 143 -13.02 -14.08 11.99
C ASP A 143 -13.14 -13.70 13.48
N SER A 144 -12.39 -12.68 13.87
CA SER A 144 -12.22 -12.15 15.21
C SER A 144 -12.13 -10.63 15.15
N GLU A 145 -12.45 -9.98 16.28
CA GLU A 145 -12.28 -8.54 16.42
C GLU A 145 -10.84 -8.26 16.82
N VAL A 146 -10.17 -7.42 16.03
CA VAL A 146 -8.77 -7.02 16.21
C VAL A 146 -8.66 -5.50 16.19
N GLU A 147 -7.72 -4.99 17.00
CA GLU A 147 -7.38 -3.58 17.04
C GLU A 147 -6.17 -3.35 16.12
N ILE A 148 -6.35 -2.53 15.09
CA ILE A 148 -5.30 -2.19 14.14
C ILE A 148 -4.73 -0.82 14.52
N PRO A 149 -3.55 -0.76 15.15
CA PRO A 149 -2.89 0.51 15.46
C PRO A 149 -2.47 1.23 14.18
N MET A 150 -2.66 2.54 14.16
CA MET A 150 -2.27 3.42 13.06
C MET A 150 -1.56 4.67 13.57
N ILE A 151 -0.66 5.20 12.75
CA ILE A 151 0.04 6.46 13.00
C ILE A 151 -0.10 7.40 11.81
N LYS A 152 -0.05 8.70 12.06
CA LYS A 152 0.02 9.71 11.02
C LYS A 152 1.48 9.99 10.68
N GLN A 153 1.93 9.55 9.52
CA GLN A 153 3.27 9.75 8.98
C GLN A 153 3.17 10.61 7.72
N ASP A 154 3.91 11.72 7.67
CA ASP A 154 3.91 12.67 6.54
C ASP A 154 2.51 13.14 6.11
N GLY A 155 1.62 13.31 7.09
CA GLY A 155 0.24 13.73 6.88
C GLY A 155 -0.71 12.63 6.39
N GLN A 156 -0.26 11.38 6.27
CA GLN A 156 -1.07 10.23 5.87
C GLN A 156 -1.17 9.23 7.01
N TRP A 157 -2.32 8.58 7.19
CA TRP A 157 -2.41 7.45 8.12
C TRP A 157 -1.69 6.23 7.53
N LYS A 158 -1.02 5.49 8.40
CA LYS A 158 -0.29 4.27 8.09
C LYS A 158 -0.58 3.23 9.17
N ILE A 159 -0.66 1.97 8.77
CA ILE A 159 -0.79 0.85 9.69
C ILE A 159 0.55 0.68 10.42
N SER A 160 0.49 0.52 11.74
CA SER A 160 1.65 0.54 12.61
C SER A 160 1.68 -0.67 13.54
N PHE A 161 2.11 -1.83 13.03
CA PHE A 161 2.35 -2.98 13.89
C PHE A 161 3.64 -2.74 14.67
N GLU A 162 3.53 -2.30 15.93
CA GLU A 162 4.65 -2.42 16.86
C GLU A 162 4.85 -3.90 17.15
N LEU A 163 5.73 -4.53 16.38
CA LEU A 163 6.31 -5.82 16.73
C LEU A 163 7.14 -5.57 18.00
N TRP A 164 6.75 -6.21 19.10
CA TRP A 164 7.15 -5.84 20.46
C TRP A 164 8.67 -5.99 20.65
N ASP A 165 9.31 -4.98 21.23
CA ASP A 165 10.61 -5.09 21.90
C ASP A 165 10.46 -5.78 23.28
#